data_AF-A0A952DEE2-F1
#
_entry.id   AF-A0A952DEE2-F1
#
_cell.length_a   1.000
_cell.length_b   1.000
_cell.length_c   1.000
_cell.angle_alpha   90.00
_cell.angle_beta   90.00
_cell.angle_gamma   90.00
#
_symmetry.space_group_name_H-M   'P 1'
#
loop_
_entity.id
_entity.type
_entity.pdbx_description
1 polymer ?
#
loop_
_entity_poly.entity_id
_entity_poly.type
_entity_poly.pdbx_seq_one_letter_code
_entity_poly.pdbx_strand_id
1 'polypeptide(L)'
;MKWKNIDTNYQNQLETLSSKNPYERLGIEYGATMDEVKKAYRRKMRLYHPDKTDTFMSGHGEELSKLLNQAVEQIKKEFDR
;
A
#
# COMPACT_ATOMS: atom_id res chain seq x y z
N MET A 1 17.10 21.51 5.63
CA MET A 1 16.77 20.11 5.28
C MET A 1 15.62 19.64 6.18
N LYS A 2 14.38 19.65 5.68
CA LYS A 2 13.13 19.41 6.43
C LYS A 2 12.76 17.92 6.59
N TRP A 3 13.74 17.04 6.79
CA TRP A 3 13.50 15.59 6.73
C TRP A 3 14.20 14.82 7.86
N LYS A 4 14.51 15.48 9.00
CA LYS A 4 15.22 14.83 10.12
C LYS A 4 14.39 14.66 11.41
N ASN A 5 13.09 14.98 11.41
CA ASN A 5 12.26 14.95 12.62
C ASN A 5 10.91 14.22 12.41
N ILE A 6 10.92 13.02 11.81
CA ILE A 6 9.70 12.17 11.69
C ILE A 6 9.97 10.71 12.13
N ASP A 7 11.09 10.43 12.80
CA ASP A 7 11.52 9.03 13.01
C ASP A 7 10.91 8.32 14.23
N THR A 8 10.02 8.94 15.01
CA THR A 8 9.47 8.27 16.22
C THR A 8 7.98 7.89 16.14
N ASN A 9 7.24 8.35 15.14
CA ASN A 9 5.79 8.05 15.01
C ASN A 9 5.43 7.18 13.79
N TYR A 10 6.36 7.02 12.83
CA TYR A 10 6.11 6.26 11.61
C TYR A 10 6.14 4.73 11.83
N GLN A 11 7.01 4.25 12.72
CA GLN A 11 7.11 2.83 13.09
C GLN A 11 5.81 2.31 13.73
N ASN A 12 5.18 3.10 14.62
CA ASN A 12 3.87 2.80 15.20
C ASN A 12 2.75 2.76 14.14
N GLN A 13 2.81 3.61 13.12
CA GLN A 13 1.81 3.62 12.05
C GLN A 13 1.88 2.39 11.16
N LEU A 14 3.07 1.84 10.90
CA LEU A 14 3.24 0.61 10.11
C LEU A 14 2.78 -0.65 10.85
N GLU A 15 3.06 -0.74 12.15
CA GLU A 15 2.56 -1.84 12.99
C GLU A 15 1.04 -1.81 13.09
N THR A 16 0.46 -0.62 13.26
CA THR A 16 -0.99 -0.44 13.20
C THR A 16 -1.54 -0.82 11.82
N LEU A 17 -0.87 -0.45 10.73
CA LEU A 17 -1.28 -0.79 9.35
C LEU A 17 -1.21 -2.30 9.05
N SER A 18 -0.31 -3.04 9.69
CA SER A 18 -0.23 -4.50 9.61
C SER A 18 -1.47 -5.17 10.22
N SER A 19 -1.94 -4.67 11.36
CA SER A 19 -3.21 -5.10 11.99
C SER A 19 -4.47 -4.51 11.35
N LYS A 20 -4.33 -3.56 10.42
CA LYS A 20 -5.45 -2.84 9.79
C LYS A 20 -5.93 -3.50 8.49
N ASN A 21 -7.16 -3.14 8.15
CA ASN A 21 -7.90 -3.67 7.02
C ASN A 21 -7.16 -3.46 5.69
N PRO A 22 -7.32 -4.39 4.72
CA PRO A 22 -6.67 -4.28 3.42
C PRO A 22 -7.06 -3.00 2.65
N TYR A 23 -8.24 -2.42 2.93
CA TYR A 23 -8.70 -1.13 2.41
C TYR A 23 -7.77 0.03 2.84
N GLU A 24 -7.40 0.10 4.13
CA GLU A 24 -6.48 1.14 4.63
C GLU A 24 -5.08 0.99 4.02
N ARG A 25 -4.62 -0.25 3.79
CA ARG A 25 -3.35 -0.52 3.09
C ARG A 25 -3.35 0.03 1.67
N LEU A 26 -4.50 0.04 0.98
CA LEU A 26 -4.66 0.68 -0.33
C LEU A 26 -4.97 2.18 -0.25
N GLY A 27 -5.23 2.71 0.96
CA GLY A 27 -5.60 4.10 1.19
C GLY A 27 -7.00 4.42 0.64
N ILE A 28 -7.92 3.46 0.78
CA ILE A 28 -9.33 3.58 0.41
C ILE A 28 -10.21 3.29 1.64
N GLU A 29 -11.46 3.73 1.58
CA GLU A 29 -12.42 3.54 2.65
C GLU A 29 -12.87 2.06 2.77
N TYR A 30 -13.28 1.66 3.98
CA TYR A 30 -13.81 0.33 4.21
C TYR A 30 -15.15 0.17 3.48
N GLY A 31 -15.32 -0.93 2.73
CA GLY A 31 -16.48 -1.13 1.87
C GLY A 31 -16.38 -0.45 0.49
N ALA A 32 -15.22 0.12 0.15
CA ALA A 32 -14.95 0.62 -1.20
C ALA A 32 -15.15 -0.49 -2.25
N THR A 33 -15.66 -0.10 -3.42
CA THR A 33 -15.98 -1.04 -4.49
C THR A 33 -14.72 -1.63 -5.12
N MET A 34 -14.84 -2.80 -5.74
CA MET A 34 -13.73 -3.44 -6.46
C MET A 34 -13.10 -2.54 -7.54
N ASP A 35 -13.86 -1.60 -8.11
CA ASP A 35 -13.30 -0.63 -9.07
C ASP A 35 -12.39 0.40 -8.40
N GLU A 36 -12.78 0.90 -7.22
CA GLU A 36 -11.96 1.80 -6.40
C GLU A 36 -10.68 1.11 -5.92
N VAL A 37 -10.78 -0.15 -5.50
CA VAL A 37 -9.65 -1.02 -5.13
C VAL A 37 -8.65 -1.11 -6.29
N LYS A 38 -9.13 -1.42 -7.50
CA LYS A 38 -8.30 -1.48 -8.71
C LYS A 38 -7.70 -0.12 -9.09
N LYS A 39 -8.43 0.97 -8.88
CA LYS A 39 -7.96 2.34 -9.19
C LYS A 39 -6.87 2.77 -8.21
N ALA A 40 -7.04 2.52 -6.92
CA ALA A 40 -6.05 2.80 -5.89
C ALA A 40 -4.78 1.97 -6.07
N TYR A 41 -4.93 0.67 -6.35
CA TYR A 41 -3.82 -0.22 -6.69
C TYR A 41 -3.02 0.31 -7.89
N ARG A 42 -3.68 0.66 -8.99
CA ARG A 42 -3.02 1.22 -10.18
C ARG A 42 -2.28 2.53 -9.88
N ARG A 43 -2.85 3.39 -9.05
CA ARG A 43 -2.23 4.66 -8.62
C ARG A 43 -0.99 4.41 -7.78
N LYS A 44 -1.06 3.53 -6.78
CA LYS A 44 0.10 3.19 -5.92
C LYS A 44 1.18 2.46 -6.71
N MET A 45 0.82 1.48 -7.53
CA MET A 45 1.78 0.78 -8.39
C MET A 45 2.49 1.73 -9.34
N ARG A 46 1.81 2.74 -9.89
CA ARG A 46 2.47 3.75 -10.73
C ARG A 46 3.46 4.63 -9.97
N LEU A 47 3.21 4.86 -8.67
CA LEU A 47 4.05 5.67 -7.80
C LEU A 47 5.30 4.91 -7.34
N TYR A 48 5.16 3.60 -7.11
CA TYR A 48 6.21 2.73 -6.59
C TYR A 48 6.78 1.76 -7.63
N HIS A 49 6.48 1.97 -8.93
CA HIS A 49 6.89 1.02 -9.95
C HIS A 49 8.42 1.01 -10.05
N PRO A 50 9.08 -0.15 -9.85
CA PRO A 50 10.54 -0.23 -9.87
C PRO A 50 11.14 0.19 -11.22
N ASP A 51 10.36 0.06 -12.31
CA ASP A 51 10.74 0.47 -13.68
C ASP A 51 10.71 1.99 -13.92
N LYS A 52 10.15 2.78 -12.99
CA LYS A 52 10.06 4.25 -13.09
C LYS A 52 10.84 4.99 -12.00
N THR A 53 11.47 4.28 -11.08
CA THR A 53 12.18 4.86 -9.93
C THR A 53 13.63 4.41 -9.90
N ASP A 54 14.54 5.31 -9.51
CA ASP A 54 15.98 5.06 -9.38
C ASP A 54 16.31 3.76 -8.61
N THR A 55 17.48 3.18 -8.90
CA THR A 55 17.99 1.90 -8.37
C THR A 55 17.95 1.78 -6.83
N PHE A 56 17.91 2.89 -6.09
CA PHE A 56 17.77 2.94 -4.63
C PHE A 56 16.36 2.58 -4.13
N MET A 57 15.31 2.84 -4.92
CA MET A 57 13.92 2.54 -4.57
C MET A 57 13.48 1.14 -5.03
N SER A 58 14.30 0.45 -5.83
CA SER A 58 13.98 -0.86 -6.41
C SER A 58 13.67 -1.92 -5.34
N GLY A 59 14.47 -2.00 -4.27
CA GLY A 59 14.24 -2.94 -3.17
C GLY A 59 12.96 -2.64 -2.36
N HIS A 60 12.62 -1.37 -2.17
CA HIS A 60 11.42 -0.96 -1.43
C HIS A 60 10.15 -1.11 -2.29
N GLY A 61 10.28 -0.96 -3.61
CA GLY A 61 9.18 -1.16 -4.56
C GLY A 61 8.69 -2.60 -4.60
N GLU A 62 9.59 -3.58 -4.51
CA GLU A 62 9.21 -5.01 -4.51
C GLU A 62 8.36 -5.37 -3.27
N GLU A 63 8.80 -4.97 -2.08
CA GLU A 63 8.06 -5.24 -0.83
C GLU A 63 6.69 -4.54 -0.81
N LEU A 64 6.64 -3.28 -1.23
CA LEU A 64 5.38 -2.54 -1.37
C LEU A 64 4.44 -3.21 -2.38
N SER A 65 4.97 -3.69 -3.51
CA SER A 65 4.17 -4.38 -4.53
C SER A 65 3.51 -5.64 -3.97
N LYS A 66 4.25 -6.44 -3.20
CA LYS A 66 3.73 -7.65 -2.55
C LYS A 66 2.62 -7.31 -1.55
N LEU A 67 2.80 -6.27 -0.74
CA LEU A 67 1.78 -5.82 0.21
C LEU A 67 0.50 -5.33 -0.49
N LEU A 68 0.64 -4.60 -1.59
CA LEU A 68 -0.50 -4.13 -2.39
C LEU A 68 -1.25 -5.29 -3.03
N ASN A 69 -0.52 -6.29 -3.57
CA ASN A 69 -1.11 -7.50 -4.13
C ASN A 69 -1.89 -8.28 -3.08
N GLN A 70 -1.29 -8.51 -1.92
CA GLN A 70 -1.96 -9.20 -0.80
C GLN A 70 -3.22 -8.47 -0.35
N ALA A 71 -3.19 -7.15 -0.25
CA ALA A 71 -4.37 -6.36 0.13
C ALA A 71 -5.51 -6.51 -0.88
N VAL A 72 -5.21 -6.41 -2.18
CA VAL A 72 -6.22 -6.60 -3.23
C VAL A 72 -6.78 -8.02 -3.23
N GLU A 73 -5.95 -9.04 -3.03
CA GLU A 73 -6.40 -10.44 -2.95
C GLU A 73 -7.32 -10.69 -1.75
N GLN A 74 -6.99 -10.13 -0.59
CA GLN A 74 -7.84 -10.24 0.60
C GLN A 74 -9.21 -9.59 0.35
N ILE A 75 -9.23 -8.38 -0.22
CA ILE A 75 -10.49 -7.70 -0.55
C ILE A 75 -11.29 -8.52 -1.56
N LYS A 76 -10.65 -9.05 -2.61
CA LYS A 76 -11.32 -9.93 -3.59
C LYS A 76 -11.96 -11.15 -2.92
N LYS A 77 -11.25 -11.82 -2.01
CA LYS A 77 -11.79 -12.97 -1.27
C LYS A 77 -12.96 -12.59 -0.37
N GLU A 78 -12.93 -11.40 0.23
CA GLU A 78 -14.03 -10.89 1.05
C GLU A 78 -15.26 -10.55 0.20
N PHE A 79 -15.07 -10.01 -1.01
CA PHE A 79 -16.15 -9.71 -1.96
C PHE A 79 -16.78 -10.94 -2.62
N ASP A 80 -16.03 -12.03 -2.79
CA ASP A 80 -16.47 -13.28 -3.42
C ASP A 80 -17.14 -14.26 -2.43
N ARG A 81 -17.18 -13.90 -1.14
CA ARG A 81 -17.74 -14.71 -0.06
C ARG A 81 -19.20 -14.37 0.19
#